data_AF-A0A7W0UF93-F1
#
_entry.id   AF-A0A7W0UF93-F1
#
_cell.length_a   1.000
_cell.length_b   1.000
_cell.length_c   1.000
_cell.angle_alpha   90.00
_cell.angle_beta   90.00
_cell.angle_gamma   90.00
#
_symmetry.space_group_name_H-M   'P 1'
#
loop_
_entity.id
_entity.type
_entity.pdbx_description
1 polymer ?
#
loop_
_entity_poly.entity_id
_entity_poly.type
_entity_poly.pdbx_seq_one_letter_code
_entity_poly.pdbx_strand_id
1 'polypeptide(L)'
;LAVSQLLSGATIPLAFFPGALDTIARLTPFASMLQAPVDVYVGQPLGGSTLAVLALQGGWAVALYAAGGLVLSAGTRKLVLQGG
;
A
#
# COMPACT_ATOMS: atom_id res chain seq x y z
N LEU A 1 7.92 -8.20 6.75
CA LEU A 1 8.59 -8.34 5.44
C LEU A 1 7.94 -9.40 4.56
N ALA A 2 7.74 -10.65 5.00
CA ALA A 2 7.11 -11.68 4.15
C ALA A 2 5.74 -11.25 3.57
N VAL A 3 4.87 -10.66 4.40
CA VAL A 3 3.55 -10.16 3.96
C VAL A 3 3.67 -9.05 2.91
N SER A 4 4.57 -8.08 3.10
CA SER A 4 4.75 -6.99 2.14
C SER A 4 5.34 -7.49 0.82
N GLN A 5 6.27 -8.44 0.85
CA GLN A 5 6.85 -9.04 -0.36
C GLN A 5 5.83 -9.86 -1.15
N LEU A 6 4.93 -10.58 -0.46
CA LEU A 6 3.87 -11.34 -1.10
C LEU A 6 2.83 -10.41 -1.75
N LEU A 7 2.36 -9.40 -1.01
CA LEU A 7 1.32 -8.49 -1.48
C LEU A 7 1.81 -7.45 -2.50
N SER A 8 3.12 -7.24 -2.61
CA SER A 8 3.72 -6.35 -3.61
C SER A 8 4.05 -7.03 -4.95
N GLY A 9 3.90 -8.36 -5.02
CA GLY A 9 4.28 -9.14 -6.20
C GLY A 9 5.76 -9.52 -6.26
N ALA A 10 6.54 -9.22 -5.22
CA ALA A 10 7.99 -9.47 -5.21
C ALA A 10 8.35 -10.96 -5.04
N THR A 11 7.51 -11.75 -4.35
CA THR A 11 7.70 -13.20 -4.24
C THR A 11 7.19 -13.94 -5.48
N ILE A 12 6.00 -13.56 -5.94
CA ILE A 12 5.38 -14.04 -7.17
C ILE A 12 4.52 -12.90 -7.72
N PRO A 13 4.54 -12.62 -9.04
CA PRO A 13 3.73 -11.53 -9.59
C PRO A 13 2.25 -11.66 -9.26
N LEU A 14 1.60 -10.54 -8.95
CA LEU A 14 0.18 -10.54 -8.55
C LEU A 14 -0.74 -11.08 -9.66
N ALA A 15 -0.32 -11.02 -10.92
CA ALA A 15 -1.05 -11.61 -12.04
C ALA A 15 -1.29 -13.13 -11.90
N PHE A 16 -0.55 -13.83 -11.04
CA PHE A 16 -0.75 -15.25 -10.73
C PHE A 16 -1.72 -15.49 -9.55
N PHE A 17 -2.19 -14.44 -8.88
CA PHE A 17 -3.14 -14.58 -7.78
C PHE A 17 -4.56 -14.88 -8.31
N PRO A 18 -5.33 -15.71 -7.59
CA PRO A 18 -6.68 -16.06 -8.03
C PRO A 18 -7.65 -14.90 -7.80
N GLY A 19 -8.24 -14.39 -8.89
CA GLY A 19 -9.41 -13.50 -8.90
C GLY A 19 -9.41 -12.43 -7.82
N ALA A 20 -10.28 -12.59 -6.81
CA ALA A 20 -10.46 -11.63 -5.73
C ALA A 20 -9.16 -11.32 -4.95
N LEU A 21 -8.24 -12.28 -4.86
CA LEU A 21 -6.98 -12.08 -4.14
C LEU A 21 -6.05 -11.10 -4.86
N ASP A 22 -6.00 -11.17 -6.20
CA ASP A 22 -5.30 -10.18 -7.03
C ASP A 22 -5.92 -8.79 -6.83
N THR A 23 -7.25 -8.69 -6.91
CA THR A 23 -7.98 -7.43 -6.74
C THR A 23 -7.70 -6.81 -5.36
N ILE A 24 -7.81 -7.60 -4.29
CA ILE A 24 -7.54 -7.12 -2.92
C ILE A 24 -6.09 -6.68 -2.80
N ALA A 25 -5.13 -7.47 -3.27
CA ALA A 25 -3.70 -7.12 -3.23
C ALA A 25 -3.43 -5.80 -3.96
N ARG A 26 -4.01 -5.60 -5.15
CA ARG A 26 -3.87 -4.37 -5.95
C ARG A 26 -4.47 -3.12 -5.29
N LEU A 27 -5.45 -3.29 -4.40
CA LEU A 27 -6.03 -2.18 -3.61
C LEU A 27 -5.21 -1.81 -2.38
N THR A 28 -4.26 -2.66 -1.96
CA THR A 28 -3.32 -2.35 -0.88
C THR A 28 -2.24 -1.37 -1.33
N PRO A 29 -1.56 -0.66 -0.40
CA PRO A 29 -0.42 0.19 -0.77
C PRO A 29 0.78 -0.60 -1.29
N PHE A 30 0.86 -1.91 -1.00
CA PHE A 30 2.04 -2.73 -1.31
C PHE A 30 2.18 -3.00 -2.81
N ALA A 31 1.07 -3.29 -3.49
CA ALA A 31 1.08 -3.49 -4.95
C ALA A 31 1.54 -2.24 -5.70
N SER A 32 1.19 -1.05 -5.19
CA SER A 32 1.57 0.22 -5.78
C SER A 32 3.07 0.53 -5.65
N MET A 33 3.76 -0.10 -4.68
CA MET A 33 5.19 0.11 -4.43
C MET A 33 6.09 -0.64 -5.42
N LEU A 34 5.64 -1.77 -5.97
CA LEU A 34 6.49 -2.65 -6.80
C LEU A 34 5.77 -3.21 -8.03
N GLN A 35 4.58 -3.79 -7.89
CA GLN A 35 3.87 -4.38 -9.04
C GLN A 35 3.51 -3.31 -10.08
N ALA A 36 3.01 -2.14 -9.67
CA ALA A 36 2.63 -1.08 -10.60
C ALA A 36 3.79 -0.60 -11.51
N PRO A 37 4.99 -0.24 -11.00
CA PRO A 37 6.12 0.11 -11.88
C PRO A 37 6.64 -1.07 -12.70
N VAL A 38 6.56 -2.31 -12.18
CA VAL A 38 6.89 -3.52 -12.96
C VAL A 38 5.93 -3.71 -14.13
N ASP A 39 4.64 -3.52 -13.92
CA ASP A 39 3.61 -3.63 -14.96
C ASP A 39 3.89 -2.61 -16.07
N VAL A 40 4.24 -1.36 -15.72
CA VAL A 40 4.68 -0.34 -16.69
C VAL A 40 5.92 -0.77 -17.47
N TYR A 41 6.94 -1.28 -16.76
CA TYR A 41 8.21 -1.68 -17.37
C TYR A 41 8.05 -2.84 -18.36
N VAL A 42 7.21 -3.83 -18.02
CA VAL A 42 6.97 -5.03 -18.84
C VAL A 42 5.88 -4.78 -19.90
N GLY A 43 5.23 -3.61 -19.89
CA GLY A 43 4.13 -3.28 -20.80
C GLY A 43 2.83 -4.03 -20.50
N GLN A 44 2.65 -4.47 -19.24
CA GLN A 44 1.43 -5.11 -18.77
C GLN A 44 0.38 -4.07 -18.34
N PRO A 45 -0.92 -4.42 -18.42
CA PRO A 45 -1.98 -3.57 -17.89
C PRO A 45 -1.83 -3.38 -16.38
N LEU A 46 -1.98 -2.13 -15.92
CA LEU A 46 -1.91 -1.73 -14.51
C LEU A 46 -3.06 -2.27 -13.63
N GLY A 47 -3.99 -3.05 -14.19
CA GLY A 47 -5.23 -3.47 -13.52
C GLY A 47 -6.28 -2.35 -13.36
N GLY A 48 -6.03 -1.17 -13.94
CA GLY A 48 -6.91 0.00 -13.92
C GLY A 48 -6.32 1.14 -14.77
N SER A 49 -6.95 2.33 -14.74
CA SER A 49 -6.36 3.50 -15.39
C SER A 49 -5.15 4.02 -14.61
N THR A 50 -4.17 4.61 -15.30
CA THR A 50 -2.99 5.23 -14.66
C THR A 50 -3.40 6.23 -13.58
N LEU A 51 -4.45 7.02 -13.84
CA LEU A 51 -4.97 7.98 -12.88
C LEU A 51 -5.54 7.28 -11.62
N ALA A 52 -6.26 6.17 -11.77
CA ALA A 52 -6.78 5.42 -10.63
C ALA A 52 -5.64 4.85 -9.75
N VAL A 53 -4.57 4.34 -10.37
CA VAL A 53 -3.41 3.83 -9.66
C VAL A 53 -2.68 4.95 -8.90
N LEU A 54 -2.52 6.13 -9.50
CA LEU A 54 -1.94 7.29 -8.82
C LEU A 54 -2.83 7.82 -7.70
N ALA A 55 -4.16 7.85 -7.91
CA ALA A 55 -5.11 8.25 -6.88
C ALA A 55 -5.08 7.29 -5.67
N LEU A 56 -4.96 5.98 -5.92
CA LEU A 56 -4.80 4.98 -4.87
C LEU A 56 -3.50 5.19 -4.07
N GLN A 57 -2.38 5.44 -4.76
CA GLN A 57 -1.10 5.77 -4.12
C GLN A 57 -1.21 7.02 -3.24
N GLY A 58 -1.76 8.11 -3.78
CA GLY A 58 -1.97 9.34 -3.04
C GLY A 58 -2.93 9.16 -1.86
N GLY A 59 -4.01 8.41 -2.05
CA GLY A 59 -4.97 8.10 -0.99
C GLY A 59 -4.33 7.36 0.18
N TRP A 60 -3.51 6.34 -0.09
CA TRP A 60 -2.78 5.63 0.96
C TRP A 60 -1.70 6.48 1.61
N ALA A 61 -1.00 7.32 0.86
CA ALA A 61 -0.02 8.25 1.43
C ALA A 61 -0.68 9.19 2.46
N VAL A 62 -1.81 9.79 2.10
CA VAL A 62 -2.59 10.65 3.00
C VAL A 62 -3.13 9.86 4.20
N ALA A 63 -3.72 8.68 3.95
CA ALA A 63 -4.30 7.85 5.00
C ALA A 63 -3.27 7.40 6.04
N LEU A 64 -2.11 6.91 5.58
CA LEU A 64 -1.03 6.47 6.46
C LEU A 64 -0.39 7.64 7.21
N TYR A 65 -0.21 8.78 6.55
CA TYR A 65 0.30 9.98 7.21
C TYR A 65 -0.64 10.47 8.32
N ALA A 66 -1.94 10.55 8.04
CA ALA A 66 -2.95 10.93 9.02
C ALA A 66 -3.02 9.93 10.18
N ALA A 67 -3.04 8.63 9.89
CA ALA A 67 -3.04 7.57 10.89
C ALA A 67 -1.79 7.64 11.79
N GLY A 68 -0.60 7.83 11.19
CA GLY A 68 0.64 8.02 11.93
C GLY A 68 0.60 9.24 12.84
N GLY A 69 0.09 10.37 12.34
CA GLY A 69 -0.08 11.60 13.13
C GLY A 69 -1.05 11.42 14.31
N LEU A 70 -2.16 10.71 14.11
CA LEU A 70 -3.12 10.40 15.17
C LEU A 70 -2.52 9.49 16.24
N VAL A 71 -1.84 8.41 15.83
CA VAL A 71 -1.16 7.48 16.75
C VAL A 71 -0.08 8.20 17.54
N LEU A 72 0.73 9.03 16.88
CA LEU A 72 1.78 9.81 17.52
C LEU A 72 1.19 10.80 18.54
N SER A 73 0.15 11.54 18.16
CA SER A 73 -0.54 12.49 19.05
C SER A 73 -1.16 11.81 20.27
N ALA A 74 -1.76 10.63 20.09
CA ALA A 74 -2.28 9.83 21.19
C ALA A 74 -1.16 9.34 22.12
N GLY A 75 -0.04 8.89 21.53
CA GLY A 75 1.15 8.44 22.25
C GLY A 75 1.79 9.56 23.08
N THR A 76 1.99 10.75 22.51
CA THR A 76 2.60 11.89 23.21
C THR A 76 1.74 12.38 24.37
N ARG A 77 0.41 12.44 24.21
CA ARG A 77 -0.51 12.76 25.32
C ARG A 77 -0.38 11.76 26.48
N LYS A 78 -0.24 10.47 26.17
CA LYS A 78 -0.07 9.42 27.20
C LYS A 78 1.29 9.47 27.88
N LEU A 79 2.34 9.85 27.15
CA LEU A 79 3.68 10.06 27.69
C LEU A 79 3.75 11.26 28.65
N VAL A 80 3.06 12.37 28.34
CA VAL A 80 2.97 13.53 29.24
C VAL A 80 2.29 13.15 30.56
N LEU A 81 1.26 12.30 30.52
CA LEU A 81 0.57 11.81 31.72
C LEU A 81 1.42 10.87 32.61
N GLN A 82 2.51 10.30 32.07
CA GLN A 82 3.45 9.46 32.82
C GLN A 82 4.68 10.25 33.31
N GLY A 83 4.85 11.50 32.85
CA GLY A 83 6.03 12.34 33.14
C GLY A 83 5.91 13.22 34.39
N GLY A 84 4.70 13.45 34.90
CA GLY A 84 4.43 14.44 35.96
C GLY A 84 4.18 15.83 35.39
#